data_AF-A0A8X7NQA8-F1
#
_entry.id   AF-A0A8X7NQA8-F1
#
_cell.length_a   1.000
_cell.length_b   1.000
_cell.length_c   1.000
_cell.angle_alpha   90.00
_cell.angle_beta   90.00
_cell.angle_gamma   90.00
#
_symmetry.space_group_name_H-M   'P 1'
#
loop_
_entity.id
_entity.type
_entity.pdbx_description
1 polymer ?
#
loop_
_entity_poly.entity_id
_entity_poly.type
_entity_poly.pdbx_seq_one_letter_code
_entity_poly.pdbx_strand_id
1 'polypeptide(L)'
;MPVPFEGLIPYAIMTAFYGLAGHGVQYIRYWDNGWKNDRYFLDQWDHKMMQRDFYLTGTHRGQTSEPIAPESFKTIEQIEQRYYTPYRNQFFSLRDRLFRGYVFGDWNFS
;
A
#
# COMPACT_ATOMS: atom_id res chain seq x y z
N MET A 1 20.04 -32.79 -32.11
CA MET A 1 21.00 -32.26 -31.12
C MET A 1 20.22 -31.82 -29.89
N PRO A 2 20.57 -32.29 -28.67
CA PRO A 2 19.90 -31.87 -27.44
C PRO A 2 20.11 -30.36 -27.19
N VAL A 3 19.19 -29.75 -26.45
CA VAL A 3 19.22 -28.31 -26.13
C VAL A 3 20.48 -27.99 -25.29
N PRO A 4 21.25 -26.93 -25.63
CA PRO A 4 22.45 -26.55 -24.88
C PRO A 4 22.06 -25.87 -23.55
N PHE A 5 21.95 -26.65 -22.47
CA PHE A 5 21.44 -26.17 -21.18
C PHE A 5 22.40 -25.18 -20.51
N GLU A 6 23.71 -25.33 -20.69
CA GLU A 6 24.73 -24.44 -20.14
C GLU A 6 24.58 -23.01 -20.66
N GLY A 7 24.14 -22.87 -21.93
CA GLY A 7 23.82 -21.57 -22.51
C GLY A 7 22.52 -20.96 -21.97
N LEU A 8 21.63 -21.76 -21.38
CA LEU A 8 20.36 -21.31 -20.81
C LEU A 8 20.46 -20.91 -19.33
N ILE A 9 21.50 -21.38 -18.61
CA ILE A 9 21.71 -21.05 -17.20
C ILE A 9 21.72 -19.53 -16.95
N PRO A 10 22.44 -18.70 -17.72
CA PRO A 10 22.42 -17.25 -17.52
C PRO A 10 21.01 -16.65 -17.66
N TYR A 11 20.25 -17.09 -18.66
CA TYR A 11 18.88 -16.63 -18.87
C TYR A 11 17.92 -17.08 -17.76
N ALA A 12 18.10 -18.30 -17.23
CA ALA A 12 17.31 -18.78 -16.10
C ALA A 12 17.57 -17.94 -14.84
N ILE A 13 18.83 -17.62 -14.56
CA ILE A 13 19.21 -16.76 -13.43
C ILE A 13 18.61 -15.36 -13.60
N MET A 14 18.73 -14.75 -14.77
CA MET A 14 18.13 -13.44 -15.05
C MET A 14 16.60 -13.48 -14.83
N THR A 15 15.93 -14.50 -15.40
CA THR A 15 14.49 -14.67 -15.26
C THR A 15 14.08 -14.83 -13.80
N ALA A 16 14.83 -15.59 -13.01
CA ALA A 16 14.58 -15.77 -11.59
C ALA A 16 14.68 -14.45 -10.81
N PHE A 17 15.72 -13.65 -11.05
CA PHE A 17 15.87 -12.36 -10.39
C PHE A 17 14.81 -11.34 -10.82
N TYR A 18 14.45 -11.28 -12.10
CA TYR A 18 13.36 -10.43 -12.58
C TYR A 18 12.01 -10.85 -11.98
N GLY A 19 11.74 -12.16 -11.92
CA GLY A 19 10.54 -12.70 -11.30
C GLY A 19 10.48 -12.38 -9.80
N LEU A 20 11.57 -12.59 -9.08
CA LEU A 20 11.68 -12.30 -7.65
C LEU A 20 11.46 -10.81 -7.37
N ALA A 21 12.10 -9.92 -8.12
CA ALA A 21 11.95 -8.48 -7.95
C ALA A 21 10.52 -8.01 -8.28
N GLY A 22 9.96 -8.45 -9.41
CA GLY A 22 8.61 -8.08 -9.84
C GLY A 22 7.54 -8.55 -8.86
N HIS A 23 7.55 -9.84 -8.51
CA HIS A 23 6.60 -10.40 -7.54
C HIS A 23 6.82 -9.84 -6.13
N GLY A 24 8.08 -9.60 -5.73
CA GLY A 24 8.40 -9.03 -4.43
C GLY A 24 7.79 -7.65 -4.24
N VAL A 25 7.96 -6.76 -5.22
CA VAL A 25 7.35 -5.41 -5.16
C VAL A 25 5.83 -5.50 -5.18
N GLN A 26 5.25 -6.33 -6.06
CA GLN A 26 3.81 -6.48 -6.14
C GLN A 26 3.21 -7.00 -4.83
N TYR A 27 3.85 -7.98 -4.20
CA TYR A 27 3.38 -8.55 -2.93
C TYR A 27 3.38 -7.52 -1.80
N ILE A 28 4.46 -6.75 -1.67
CA ILE A 28 4.55 -5.70 -0.64
C ILE A 28 3.41 -4.68 -0.81
N ARG A 29 3.17 -4.22 -2.05
CA ARG A 29 2.10 -3.25 -2.32
C ARG A 29 0.70 -3.83 -2.11
N TYR A 30 0.50 -5.09 -2.47
CA TYR A 30 -0.75 -5.81 -2.24
C TYR A 30 -1.06 -5.91 -0.73
N TRP A 31 -0.04 -6.19 0.06
CA TRP A 31 -0.15 -6.23 1.52
C TRP A 31 -0.43 -4.84 2.11
N ASP A 32 0.32 -3.81 1.71
CA ASP A 32 0.11 -2.42 2.16
C ASP A 32 -1.29 -1.88 1.79
N ASN A 33 -1.88 -2.34 0.68
CA ASN A 33 -3.22 -1.98 0.27
C ASN A 33 -4.34 -2.76 0.99
N GLY A 34 -4.01 -3.54 2.02
CA GLY A 34 -4.99 -4.34 2.75
C GLY A 34 -5.56 -5.47 1.90
N TRP A 35 -4.69 -6.20 1.20
CA TRP A 35 -5.06 -7.34 0.35
C TRP A 35 -5.87 -6.94 -0.88
N LYS A 36 -5.60 -5.75 -1.42
CA LYS A 36 -6.22 -5.24 -2.64
C LYS A 36 -5.14 -4.87 -3.66
N ASN A 37 -5.44 -5.09 -4.93
CA ASN A 37 -4.52 -4.72 -6.01
C ASN A 37 -4.32 -3.19 -6.08
N ASP A 38 -3.14 -2.79 -6.53
CA ASP A 38 -2.83 -1.38 -6.81
C ASP A 38 -3.76 -0.83 -7.91
N ARG A 39 -4.21 0.41 -7.72
CA ARG A 39 -4.93 1.16 -8.77
C ARG A 39 -3.93 1.96 -9.62
N TYR A 40 -4.17 1.96 -10.92
CA TYR A 40 -3.37 2.65 -11.93
C TYR A 40 -4.29 3.52 -12.80
N PHE A 41 -3.73 4.55 -13.45
CA PHE A 41 -4.48 5.55 -14.23
C PHE A 41 -5.60 6.26 -13.46
N LEU A 42 -5.31 6.70 -12.23
CA LEU A 42 -6.26 7.44 -11.39
C LEU A 42 -6.45 8.87 -11.92
N ASP A 43 -7.70 9.27 -12.14
CA ASP A 43 -8.03 10.65 -12.52
C ASP A 43 -8.25 11.55 -11.27
N GLN A 44 -8.55 12.84 -11.49
CA GLN A 44 -8.79 13.76 -10.36
C GLN A 44 -10.00 13.36 -9.51
N TRP A 45 -11.02 12.75 -10.13
CA TRP A 45 -12.20 12.28 -9.44
C TRP A 45 -11.86 11.10 -8.52
N ASP A 46 -11.10 10.14 -9.01
CA ASP A 46 -10.64 8.97 -8.28
C ASP A 46 -9.83 9.37 -7.05
N HIS A 47 -8.96 10.36 -7.16
CA HIS A 47 -8.21 10.87 -6.02
C HIS A 47 -9.15 11.46 -4.95
N LYS A 48 -10.17 12.23 -5.34
CA LYS A 48 -11.17 12.77 -4.41
C LYS A 48 -12.02 11.66 -3.78
N MET A 49 -12.41 10.64 -4.55
CA MET A 49 -13.16 9.50 -4.02
C MET A 49 -12.34 8.66 -3.07
N MET A 50 -11.05 8.45 -3.35
CA MET A 50 -10.14 7.77 -2.43
C MET A 50 -9.98 8.52 -1.11
N GLN A 51 -9.89 9.85 -1.16
CA GLN A 51 -9.85 10.68 0.05
C GLN A 51 -11.16 10.58 0.84
N ARG A 52 -12.32 10.62 0.15
CA ARG A 52 -13.63 10.38 0.77
C ARG A 52 -13.68 9.03 1.47
N ASP A 53 -13.28 7.96 0.80
CA ASP A 53 -13.29 6.59 1.37
C ASP A 53 -12.38 6.48 2.60
N PHE A 54 -11.23 7.15 2.56
CA PHE A 54 -10.32 7.28 3.69
C PHE A 54 -10.96 8.02 4.87
N TYR A 55 -11.70 9.09 4.64
CA TYR A 55 -12.41 9.80 5.70
C TYR A 55 -13.58 9.01 6.28
N LEU A 56 -14.25 8.19 5.46
CA LEU A 56 -15.35 7.33 5.90
C LEU A 56 -14.85 6.14 6.73
N THR A 57 -13.70 5.57 6.37
CA THR A 57 -13.21 4.30 6.95
C THR A 57 -12.01 4.46 7.88
N GLY A 58 -11.29 5.57 7.80
CA GLY A 58 -10.01 5.78 8.49
C GLY A 58 -8.85 4.96 7.93
N THR A 59 -9.03 4.25 6.80
CA THR A 59 -8.02 3.35 6.24
C THR A 59 -7.78 3.64 4.76
N HIS A 60 -6.51 3.58 4.31
CA HIS A 60 -6.11 4.05 2.96
C HIS A 60 -6.85 3.37 1.80
N ARG A 61 -7.29 2.12 1.97
CA ARG A 61 -8.04 1.33 0.98
C ARG A 61 -9.33 0.72 1.55
N GLY A 62 -9.83 1.29 2.65
CA GLY A 62 -11.08 0.85 3.27
C GLY A 62 -12.25 1.06 2.34
N GLN A 63 -13.18 0.12 2.38
CA GLN A 63 -14.49 0.27 1.75
C GLN A 63 -15.53 -0.04 2.81
N THR A 64 -16.57 0.78 2.87
CA THR A 64 -17.72 0.57 3.74
C THR A 64 -18.98 0.59 2.89
N SER A 65 -19.94 -0.27 3.23
CA SER A 65 -21.27 -0.33 2.63
C SER A 65 -22.35 0.19 3.59
N GLU A 66 -21.94 0.83 4.69
CA GLU A 66 -22.87 1.35 5.68
C GLU A 66 -23.71 2.50 5.10
N PRO A 67 -25.04 2.50 5.33
CA PRO A 67 -25.92 3.53 4.78
C PRO A 67 -25.77 4.88 5.51
N ILE A 68 -25.30 4.87 6.75
CA ILE A 68 -25.14 6.06 7.60
C ILE A 68 -23.65 6.26 7.84
N ALA A 69 -23.13 7.44 7.47
CA ALA A 69 -21.74 7.79 7.69
C ALA A 69 -21.44 8.04 9.20
N PRO A 70 -20.20 7.80 9.65
CA PRO A 70 -19.81 8.10 11.03
C PRO A 70 -19.92 9.61 11.33
N GLU A 71 -20.22 9.96 12.57
CA GLU A 71 -20.42 11.36 12.96
C GLU A 71 -19.18 12.23 12.74
N SER A 72 -17.98 11.63 12.93
CA SER A 72 -16.70 12.27 12.65
C SER A 72 -16.58 12.78 11.21
N PHE A 73 -17.25 12.15 10.24
CA PHE A 73 -17.20 12.56 8.84
C PHE A 73 -17.73 13.99 8.61
N LYS A 74 -18.65 14.47 9.46
CA LYS A 74 -19.24 15.82 9.34
C LYS A 74 -18.25 16.93 9.68
N THR A 75 -17.29 16.65 10.55
CA THR A 75 -16.33 17.63 11.09
C THR A 75 -14.92 17.44 10.55
N ILE A 76 -14.71 16.47 9.66
CA ILE A 76 -13.42 16.30 8.98
C ILE A 76 -13.22 17.47 8.02
N GLU A 77 -12.26 18.33 8.33
CA GLU A 77 -11.79 19.37 7.44
C GLU A 77 -10.65 18.82 6.58
N GLN A 78 -10.67 19.14 5.28
CA GLN A 78 -9.61 18.76 4.34
C GLN A 78 -8.39 19.66 4.57
N ILE A 79 -7.59 19.39 5.61
CA ILE A 79 -6.27 20.01 5.72
C ILE A 79 -5.38 19.27 4.72
N GLU A 80 -4.92 19.94 3.65
CA GLU A 80 -3.88 19.41 2.75
C GLU A 80 -2.58 19.24 3.55
N GLN A 81 -2.47 18.12 4.24
CA GLN A 81 -1.33 17.82 5.07
C GLN A 81 -0.24 17.22 4.19
N ARG A 82 0.64 18.09 3.69
CA ARG A 82 2.03 17.72 3.43
C ARG A 82 2.63 17.30 4.77
N TYR A 83 2.51 16.00 5.06
CA TYR A 83 2.89 15.32 6.30
C TYR A 83 2.11 15.75 7.55
N TYR A 84 1.05 15.01 7.85
CA TYR A 84 0.48 14.90 9.18
C TYR A 84 0.19 13.43 9.40
N THR A 85 0.66 12.89 10.52
CA THR A 85 0.31 11.54 10.95
C THR A 85 -0.66 11.65 12.12
N PRO A 86 -1.98 11.46 11.89
CA PRO A 86 -3.01 11.53 12.94
C PRO A 86 -3.37 10.21 13.64
N TYR A 87 -2.69 9.09 13.39
CA TYR A 87 -3.26 7.78 13.73
C TYR A 87 -2.96 7.24 15.14
N ARG A 88 -4.08 6.99 15.85
CA ARG A 88 -4.32 6.12 17.01
C ARG A 88 -3.83 4.68 16.75
N ASN A 89 -2.52 4.44 16.80
CA ASN A 89 -1.87 3.11 16.83
C ASN A 89 -2.24 2.10 15.72
N GLN A 90 -2.94 2.49 14.66
CA GLN A 90 -3.22 1.62 13.51
C GLN A 90 -2.30 2.03 12.36
N PHE A 91 -1.24 1.24 12.17
CA PHE A 91 -0.21 1.48 11.17
C PHE A 91 -0.52 0.65 9.92
N PHE A 92 -0.67 1.29 8.75
CA PHE A 92 -1.13 0.60 7.54
C PHE A 92 -0.07 0.39 6.46
N SER A 93 1.11 1.02 6.55
CA SER A 93 2.18 0.83 5.57
C SER A 93 3.45 0.29 6.20
N LEU A 94 4.09 -0.70 5.56
CA LEU A 94 5.42 -1.20 5.95
C LEU A 94 6.42 -0.04 6.04
N ARG A 95 6.36 0.90 5.10
CA ARG A 95 7.28 2.06 5.07
C ARG A 95 7.16 2.92 6.31
N ASP A 96 5.94 3.24 6.75
CA ASP A 96 5.76 4.07 7.95
C ASP A 96 6.13 3.28 9.21
N ARG A 97 5.87 1.96 9.25
CA ARG A 97 6.31 1.08 10.34
C ARG A 97 7.83 1.03 10.45
N LEU A 98 8.52 0.85 9.32
CA LEU A 98 9.98 0.87 9.25
C LEU A 98 10.53 2.22 9.66
N PHE A 99 10.03 3.31 9.07
CA PHE A 99 10.45 4.67 9.42
C PHE A 99 10.30 4.93 10.92
N ARG A 100 9.20 4.48 11.53
CA ARG A 100 8.95 4.67 12.96
C ARG A 100 9.88 3.82 13.84
N GLY A 101 10.15 2.58 13.45
CA GLY A 101 11.15 1.73 14.10
C GLY A 101 12.55 2.34 14.05
N TYR A 102 12.95 2.88 12.88
CA TYR A 102 14.26 3.51 12.71
C TYR A 102 14.40 4.85 13.42
N VAL A 103 13.38 5.71 13.38
CA VAL A 103 13.44 7.08 13.92
C VAL A 103 13.05 7.16 15.39
N PHE A 104 12.04 6.39 15.80
CA PHE A 104 11.45 6.48 17.14
C PHE A 104 11.64 5.20 17.99
N GLY A 105 12.23 4.13 17.43
CA GLY A 105 12.45 2.86 18.15
C GLY A 105 11.20 1.99 18.34
N ASP A 106 10.05 2.43 17.83
CA ASP A 106 8.77 1.72 17.94
C ASP A 106 8.62 0.69 16.80
N TRP A 107 9.14 -0.51 17.03
CA TRP A 107 9.02 -1.65 16.12
C TRP A 107 7.69 -2.40 16.34
N ASN A 108 6.63 -1.95 15.65
CA ASN A 108 5.36 -2.67 15.64
C ASN A 108 5.10 -3.31 14.27
N PHE A 109 5.29 -4.63 14.20
CA PHE A 109 5.06 -5.45 13.00
C PHE A 109 3.70 -6.14 13.00
N SER A 110 2.96 -6.06 14.10
CA SER A 110 1.64 -6.67 14.26
C SER A 110 0.53 -5.91 13.54
#